data_AF-A0A966TPJ5-F1
#
_entry.id   AF-A0A966TPJ5-F1
#
_cell.length_a   1.000
_cell.length_b   1.000
_cell.length_c   1.000
_cell.angle_alpha   90.00
_cell.angle_beta   90.00
_cell.angle_gamma   90.00
#
_symmetry.space_group_name_H-M   'P 1'
#
loop_
_entity.id
_entity.type
_entity.pdbx_description
1 polymer ?
#
loop_
_entity_poly.entity_id
_entity_poly.type
_entity_poly.pdbx_seq_one_letter_code
_entity_poly.pdbx_strand_id
1 'polypeptide(L)'
;DLADLRGFAYYSGPRFSMFVPETSDALVRGGRYDEIGAVFGRKRSAVGFSLDIKVLVGLLPHPQPQAAIRAPWREDPSLTQAIAQLRAQGHTVVCLLPGHESEVDEFHCDRELTQHQGAWTVRPLNTN
;
A
#
# COMPACT_ATOMS: atom_id res chain seq x y z
N ASP A 1 -24.01 -20.12 -10.33
CA ASP A 1 -23.97 -21.51 -9.84
C ASP A 1 -24.96 -21.67 -8.69
N LEU A 2 -25.93 -22.58 -8.81
CA LEU A 2 -26.90 -22.86 -7.73
C LEU A 2 -26.26 -23.65 -6.58
N ALA A 3 -25.11 -24.30 -6.80
CA ALA A 3 -24.38 -25.06 -5.79
C ALA A 3 -23.54 -24.20 -4.82
N ASP A 4 -23.47 -22.88 -5.02
CA ASP A 4 -22.64 -21.95 -4.22
C ASP A 4 -23.24 -21.63 -2.82
N LEU A 5 -23.67 -22.65 -2.07
CA LEU A 5 -24.40 -22.55 -0.80
C LEU A 5 -23.51 -22.43 0.45
N ARG A 6 -22.18 -22.37 0.29
CA ARG A 6 -21.24 -22.46 1.41
C ARG A 6 -20.83 -21.07 1.94
N GLY A 7 -20.69 -20.95 3.26
CA GLY A 7 -19.85 -19.93 3.90
C GLY A 7 -20.51 -18.68 4.46
N PHE A 8 -21.74 -18.30 4.05
CA PHE A 8 -22.35 -17.04 4.52
C PHE A 8 -23.87 -17.14 4.67
N ALA A 9 -24.32 -17.58 5.85
CA ALA A 9 -25.74 -17.73 6.19
C ALA A 9 -26.52 -16.39 6.28
N TYR A 10 -25.90 -15.27 5.95
CA TYR A 10 -26.51 -13.93 6.04
C TYR A 10 -27.10 -13.44 4.72
N TYR A 11 -26.81 -14.07 3.59
CA TYR A 11 -27.42 -13.68 2.31
C TYR A 11 -28.91 -14.06 2.30
N SER A 12 -29.75 -13.13 1.86
CA SER A 12 -31.22 -13.26 1.83
C SER A 12 -31.79 -13.29 0.41
N GLY A 13 -30.94 -13.36 -0.62
CA GLY A 13 -31.35 -13.27 -2.01
C GLY A 13 -30.25 -13.64 -3.01
N PRO A 14 -30.23 -13.02 -4.21
CA PRO A 14 -29.23 -13.31 -5.22
C PRO A 14 -27.80 -13.12 -4.72
N ARG A 15 -26.89 -13.97 -5.20
CA ARG A 15 -25.46 -13.99 -4.87
C ARG A 15 -24.61 -14.15 -6.12
N PHE A 16 -23.35 -13.78 -6.01
CA PHE A 16 -22.34 -13.98 -7.05
C PHE A 16 -20.97 -14.22 -6.42
N SER A 17 -20.12 -14.91 -7.18
CA SER A 17 -18.73 -15.17 -6.84
C SER A 17 -17.87 -14.96 -8.09
N MET A 18 -16.69 -14.38 -7.95
CA MET A 18 -15.72 -14.20 -9.04
C MET A 18 -14.48 -15.03 -8.76
N PHE A 19 -14.04 -15.78 -9.76
CA PHE A 19 -12.89 -16.69 -9.68
C PHE A 19 -11.84 -16.27 -10.69
N VAL A 20 -10.59 -16.55 -10.36
CA VAL A 20 -9.44 -16.40 -11.26
C VAL A 20 -8.72 -17.75 -11.37
N PRO A 21 -8.11 -18.09 -12.52
CA PRO A 21 -7.49 -19.39 -12.74
C PRO A 21 -6.39 -19.76 -11.72
N GLU A 22 -5.73 -18.75 -11.15
CA GLU A 22 -4.58 -18.89 -10.26
C GLU A 22 -4.96 -19.32 -8.84
N THR A 23 -6.25 -19.30 -8.48
CA THR A 23 -6.73 -19.57 -7.12
C THR A 23 -7.83 -20.64 -7.11
N SER A 24 -7.77 -21.55 -6.14
CA SER A 24 -8.81 -22.59 -5.97
C SER A 24 -10.09 -22.06 -5.33
N ASP A 25 -10.09 -20.81 -4.87
CA ASP A 25 -11.20 -20.19 -4.16
C ASP A 25 -11.63 -18.87 -4.83
N ALA A 26 -12.84 -18.40 -4.50
CA ALA A 26 -13.38 -17.15 -5.05
C ALA A 26 -12.60 -15.93 -4.54
N LEU A 27 -12.14 -15.10 -5.47
CA LEU A 27 -11.47 -13.82 -5.19
C LEU A 27 -12.46 -12.80 -4.62
N VAL A 28 -13.68 -12.77 -5.18
CA VAL A 28 -14.78 -11.89 -4.77
C VAL A 28 -16.01 -12.71 -4.46
N ARG A 29 -16.73 -12.34 -3.41
CA ARG A 29 -18.06 -12.87 -3.09
C ARG A 29 -19.01 -11.74 -2.75
N GLY A 30 -20.23 -11.81 -3.25
CA GLY A 30 -21.22 -10.79 -2.98
C GLY A 30 -22.64 -11.27 -3.14
N GLY A 31 -23.57 -10.42 -2.73
CA GLY A 31 -24.98 -10.74 -2.79
C GLY A 31 -25.84 -9.80 -1.98
N ARG A 32 -27.13 -10.09 -1.97
CA ARG A 32 -28.15 -9.38 -1.20
C ARG A 32 -28.25 -9.91 0.22
N TYR A 33 -28.27 -9.02 1.21
CA TYR A 33 -28.39 -9.34 2.62
C TYR A 33 -29.30 -8.33 3.33
N ASP A 34 -30.56 -8.69 3.54
CA ASP A 34 -31.56 -7.76 4.11
C ASP A 34 -31.66 -7.89 5.64
N GLU A 35 -31.12 -8.99 6.19
CA GLU A 35 -31.38 -9.45 7.54
C GLU A 35 -30.28 -9.05 8.55
N ILE A 36 -29.11 -8.58 8.10
CA ILE A 36 -28.04 -8.16 9.01
C ILE A 36 -28.48 -6.98 9.89
N GLY A 37 -29.36 -6.10 9.39
CA GLY A 37 -29.92 -5.00 10.18
C GLY A 37 -30.88 -5.44 11.30
N ALA A 38 -31.38 -6.68 11.27
CA ALA A 38 -32.37 -7.16 12.24
C ALA A 38 -31.83 -7.16 13.67
N VAL A 39 -30.52 -7.41 13.87
CA VAL A 39 -29.87 -7.34 15.19
C VAL A 39 -29.85 -5.92 15.76
N PHE A 40 -30.08 -4.90 14.93
CA PHE A 40 -30.15 -3.48 15.30
C PHE A 40 -31.60 -2.95 15.33
N GLY A 41 -32.61 -3.84 15.32
CA GLY A 41 -34.02 -3.49 15.47
C GLY A 41 -34.73 -3.07 14.17
N ARG A 42 -34.06 -3.12 13.01
CA ARG A 42 -34.69 -2.84 11.71
C ARG A 42 -34.06 -3.63 10.57
N LYS A 43 -34.86 -4.47 9.92
CA LYS A 43 -34.50 -5.07 8.63
C LYS A 43 -34.36 -3.97 7.58
N ARG A 44 -33.26 -3.97 6.83
CA ARG A 44 -33.00 -2.99 5.77
C ARG A 44 -32.34 -3.71 4.61
N SER A 45 -32.93 -3.58 3.43
CA SER A 45 -32.38 -4.19 2.23
C SER A 45 -30.99 -3.67 1.92
N ALA A 46 -30.06 -4.56 1.61
CA ALA A 46 -28.68 -4.21 1.29
C ALA A 46 -28.06 -5.20 0.28
N VAL A 47 -27.07 -4.70 -0.47
CA VAL A 47 -26.24 -5.47 -1.40
C VAL A 47 -24.79 -5.06 -1.23
N GLY A 48 -23.86 -5.99 -1.43
CA GLY A 48 -22.44 -5.73 -1.27
C GLY A 48 -21.59 -6.94 -1.59
N PHE A 49 -20.27 -6.76 -1.50
CA PHE A 49 -19.28 -7.81 -1.75
C PHE A 49 -18.06 -7.65 -0.85
N SER A 50 -17.30 -8.74 -0.73
CA SER A 50 -15.96 -8.76 -0.15
C SER A 50 -14.95 -9.23 -1.19
N LEU A 51 -13.71 -8.80 -1.00
CA LEU A 51 -12.56 -9.10 -1.85
C LEU A 51 -11.39 -9.51 -0.95
N ASP A 52 -10.74 -10.63 -1.26
CA ASP A 52 -9.52 -11.02 -0.56
C ASP A 52 -8.32 -10.23 -1.11
N ILE A 53 -7.92 -9.18 -0.38
CA ILE A 53 -6.81 -8.31 -0.77
C ILE A 53 -5.47 -9.05 -0.70
N LYS A 54 -5.29 -10.02 0.20
CA LYS A 54 -4.02 -10.76 0.31
C LYS A 54 -3.81 -11.63 -0.94
N VAL A 55 -4.88 -12.33 -1.34
CA VAL A 55 -4.88 -13.10 -2.58
C VAL A 55 -4.66 -12.18 -3.77
N LEU A 56 -5.40 -11.06 -3.85
CA LEU A 56 -5.22 -10.09 -4.94
C LEU A 56 -3.77 -9.59 -5.05
N VAL A 57 -3.16 -9.17 -3.94
CA VAL A 57 -1.78 -8.66 -3.93
C VAL A 57 -0.79 -9.74 -4.38
N GLY A 58 -1.02 -11.01 -4.05
CA GLY A 58 -0.17 -12.12 -4.52
C GLY A 58 -0.30 -12.41 -6.01
N LEU A 59 -1.38 -11.98 -6.66
CA LEU A 59 -1.61 -12.15 -8.10
C LEU A 59 -1.12 -10.98 -8.94
N LEU A 60 -0.96 -9.81 -8.33
CA LEU A 60 -0.48 -8.62 -9.02
C LEU A 60 1.04 -8.68 -9.18
N PRO A 61 1.59 -8.13 -10.28
CA PRO A 61 3.03 -7.94 -10.39
C PRO A 61 3.55 -7.15 -9.19
N HIS A 62 4.63 -7.63 -8.57
CA HIS A 62 5.30 -6.86 -7.53
C HIS A 62 5.82 -5.55 -8.12
N PRO A 63 5.42 -4.38 -7.59
CA PRO A 63 6.00 -3.12 -8.03
C PRO A 63 7.50 -3.17 -7.72
N GLN A 64 8.32 -2.79 -8.70
CA GLN A 64 9.75 -2.60 -8.46
C GLN A 64 9.90 -1.49 -7.42
N PRO A 65 10.54 -1.73 -6.27
CA PRO A 65 10.75 -0.70 -5.27
C PRO A 65 11.51 0.46 -5.90
N GLN A 66 10.96 1.67 -5.84
CA GLN A 66 11.71 2.85 -6.21
C GLN A 66 12.74 3.12 -5.12
N ALA A 67 14.02 3.15 -5.52
CA ALA A 67 15.10 3.45 -4.61
C ALA A 67 14.90 4.81 -3.92
N ALA A 68 15.13 4.86 -2.62
CA ALA A 68 14.94 6.06 -1.82
C ALA A 68 16.11 7.04 -1.98
N ILE A 69 15.86 8.31 -1.66
CA ILE A 69 16.89 9.35 -1.55
C ILE A 69 17.26 9.44 -0.07
N ARG A 70 18.54 9.24 0.26
CA ARG A 70 19.03 9.51 1.62
C ARG A 70 19.21 11.01 1.84
N ALA A 71 18.83 11.52 2.99
CA ALA A 71 19.07 12.90 3.40
C ALA A 71 19.77 12.92 4.77
N PRO A 72 20.66 13.88 5.03
CA PRO A 72 21.27 14.02 6.35
C PRO A 72 20.23 14.49 7.38
N TRP A 73 20.38 14.10 8.64
CA TRP A 73 19.62 14.71 9.74
C TRP A 73 20.27 16.04 10.16
N ARG A 74 19.61 17.17 9.88
CA ARG A 74 20.03 18.51 10.31
C ARG A 74 18.82 19.40 10.61
N GLU A 75 18.95 20.28 11.60
CA GLU A 75 18.01 21.38 11.83
C GLU A 75 18.28 22.52 10.84
N ASP A 76 17.81 22.35 9.60
CA ASP A 76 17.95 23.33 8.53
C ASP A 76 16.60 23.52 7.81
N PRO A 77 16.01 24.73 7.83
CA PRO A 77 14.76 25.02 7.13
C PRO A 77 14.85 24.76 5.62
N SER A 78 15.99 25.05 4.99
CA SER A 78 16.20 24.83 3.56
C SER A 78 16.25 23.34 3.21
N LEU A 79 16.81 22.52 4.09
CA LEU A 79 16.78 21.05 3.98
C LEU A 79 15.35 20.53 4.09
N THR A 80 14.61 21.01 5.09
CA THR A 80 13.23 20.60 5.33
C THR A 80 12.35 20.90 4.11
N GLN A 81 12.54 22.08 3.51
CA GLN A 81 11.88 22.47 2.28
C GLN A 81 12.26 21.56 1.10
N ALA A 82 13.54 21.26 0.91
CA ALA A 82 14.00 20.37 -0.15
C ALA A 82 13.44 18.95 -0.01
N ILE A 83 13.41 18.41 1.22
CA ILE A 83 12.81 17.10 1.52
C ILE A 83 11.31 17.11 1.21
N ALA A 84 10.58 18.16 1.63
CA ALA A 84 9.15 18.28 1.37
C ALA A 84 8.86 18.36 -0.15
N GLN A 85 9.67 19.08 -0.92
CA GLN A 85 9.55 19.16 -2.38
C GLN A 85 9.77 17.81 -3.05
N LEU A 86 10.82 17.07 -2.65
CA LEU A 86 11.08 15.73 -3.18
C LEU A 86 9.93 14.75 -2.87
N ARG A 87 9.39 14.80 -1.65
CA ARG A 87 8.23 13.98 -1.26
C ARG A 87 6.97 14.35 -2.03
N ALA A 88 6.73 15.64 -2.28
CA ALA A 88 5.63 16.09 -3.12
C ALA A 88 5.75 15.64 -4.59
N GLN A 89 6.96 15.38 -5.06
CA GLN A 89 7.24 14.80 -6.38
C GLN A 89 7.11 13.26 -6.40
N GLY A 90 6.75 12.63 -5.28
CA GLY A 90 6.57 11.18 -5.16
C GLY A 90 7.84 10.42 -4.78
N HIS A 91 8.95 11.10 -4.46
CA HIS A 91 10.15 10.44 -3.98
C HIS A 91 10.03 10.04 -2.51
N THR A 92 10.46 8.81 -2.20
CA THR A 92 10.77 8.41 -0.83
C THR A 92 12.09 9.06 -0.39
N VAL A 93 12.06 9.80 0.72
CA VAL A 93 13.25 10.44 1.31
C VAL A 93 13.45 9.95 2.73
N VAL A 94 14.57 9.29 2.98
CA VAL A 94 14.95 8.71 4.28
C VAL A 94 15.98 9.62 4.95
N CYS A 95 15.67 10.12 6.14
CA CYS A 95 16.62 10.93 6.91
C CYS A 95 17.50 10.03 7.77
N LEU A 96 18.81 10.08 7.56
CA LEU A 96 19.77 9.28 8.32
C LEU A 96 20.10 9.96 9.64
N LEU A 97 19.86 9.26 10.74
CA LEU A 97 20.26 9.71 12.07
C LEU A 97 21.80 9.71 12.19
N PRO A 98 22.37 10.64 12.99
CA PRO A 98 23.81 10.62 13.26
C PRO A 98 24.26 9.26 13.81
N GLY A 99 25.37 8.73 13.28
CA GLY A 99 25.93 7.45 13.71
C GLY A 99 25.27 6.19 13.16
N HIS A 100 24.20 6.31 12.36
CA HIS A 100 23.49 5.18 11.73
C HIS A 100 23.72 5.14 10.21
N GLU A 101 24.87 5.64 9.76
CA GLU A 101 25.21 5.75 8.33
C GLU A 101 25.40 4.37 7.66
N SER A 102 25.70 3.33 8.44
CA SER A 102 26.01 1.97 7.98
C SER A 102 24.90 0.94 8.24
N GLU A 103 23.80 1.29 8.92
CA GLU A 103 22.70 0.36 9.23
C GLU A 103 21.62 0.31 8.12
N VAL A 104 21.85 0.99 7.00
CA VAL A 104 20.84 1.27 5.97
C VAL A 104 20.75 0.17 4.91
N ASP A 105 20.77 -1.10 5.31
CA ASP A 105 20.41 -2.21 4.40
C ASP A 105 18.88 -2.40 4.29
N GLU A 106 18.10 -1.79 5.20
CA GLU A 106 16.62 -1.86 5.17
C GLU A 106 16.00 -1.04 4.04
N PHE A 107 16.67 0.02 3.57
CA PHE A 107 16.19 0.87 2.49
C PHE A 107 17.20 0.90 1.35
N HIS A 108 16.82 0.32 0.21
CA HIS A 108 17.57 0.49 -1.03
C HIS A 108 17.59 1.97 -1.42
N CYS A 109 18.69 2.66 -1.07
CA CYS A 109 18.95 4.04 -1.46
C CYS A 109 19.95 4.03 -2.61
N ASP A 110 19.68 4.79 -3.67
CA ASP A 110 20.57 4.94 -4.83
C ASP A 110 21.09 6.37 -5.00
N ARG A 111 20.53 7.31 -4.22
CA ARG A 111 20.79 8.74 -4.32
C ARG A 111 20.86 9.38 -2.94
N GLU A 112 21.57 10.49 -2.87
CA GLU A 112 21.67 11.34 -1.68
C GLU A 112 21.34 12.80 -1.96
N LEU A 113 20.71 13.43 -0.97
CA LEU A 113 20.48 14.86 -0.91
C LEU A 113 21.70 15.53 -0.25
N THR A 114 22.48 16.25 -1.05
CA THR A 114 23.70 16.94 -0.62
C THR A 114 23.58 18.44 -0.83
N GLN A 115 24.23 19.22 0.03
CA GLN A 115 24.26 20.67 -0.10
C GLN A 115 25.48 21.07 -0.94
N HIS A 116 25.26 21.81 -2.03
CA HIS A 116 26.30 22.34 -2.90
C HIS A 116 26.02 23.81 -3.22
N GLN A 117 27.00 24.68 -2.95
CA GLN A 117 26.87 26.14 -3.17
C GLN A 117 25.60 26.75 -2.51
N GLY A 118 25.21 26.25 -1.33
CA GLY A 118 24.02 26.72 -0.60
C GLY A 118 22.69 26.15 -1.10
N ALA A 119 22.67 25.35 -2.17
CA ALA A 119 21.48 24.68 -2.68
C ALA A 119 21.51 23.18 -2.38
N TRP A 120 20.33 22.58 -2.18
CA TRP A 120 20.18 21.14 -1.98
C TRP A 120 20.01 20.44 -3.34
N THR A 121 20.87 19.46 -3.61
CA THR A 121 20.90 18.72 -4.88
C THR A 121 20.92 17.22 -4.65
N VAL A 122 20.17 16.49 -5.46
CA VAL A 122 20.16 15.02 -5.45
C VAL A 122 21.33 14.52 -6.29
N ARG A 123 22.16 13.64 -5.75
CA ARG A 123 23.31 13.02 -6.44
C ARG A 123 23.24 11.50 -6.33
N PRO A 124 23.75 10.73 -7.32
CA PRO A 124 23.89 9.29 -7.19
C PRO A 124 24.78 8.93 -5.99
N LEU A 125 24.46 7.84 -5.32
CA LEU A 125 25.37 7.20 -4.38
C LEU A 125 26.44 6.46 -5.17
N ASN A 126 27.71 6.82 -4.95
CA ASN A 126 28.81 6.02 -5.45
C ASN A 126 28.89 4.75 -4.59
N THR A 127 28.30 3.67 -5.09
CA THR A 127 28.56 2.30 -4.63
C THR A 127 29.96 1.93 -5.10
N ASN A 128 30.89 1.76 -4.16
CA ASN A 128 32.12 0.98 -4.38
C ASN A 128 31.78 -0.51 -4.31
#